data_AF-A0A834RE08-F1
#
_entry.id   AF-A0A834RE08-F1
#
_cell.length_a   1.000
_cell.length_b   1.000
_cell.length_c   1.000
_cell.angle_alpha   90.00
_cell.angle_beta   90.00
_cell.angle_gamma   90.00
#
_symmetry.space_group_name_H-M   'P 1'
#
loop_
_entity.id
_entity.type
_entity.pdbx_description
1 polymer ?
#
loop_
_entity_poly.entity_id
_entity_poly.type
_entity_poly.pdbx_seq_one_letter_code
_entity_poly.pdbx_strand_id
1 'polypeptide(L)'
;MEFLNQLKRLRESLGKENMMSYLDRYVGTEIHRFLELIDIDHCLIQRKKMRSHRIRFCSPYIAARVIGKNGIVIKTIRKLSSTEIISPVCPSHQINPEAFTYKDSFVLIAYDEHQINYARLLIITAGIYFLKKFNSSITPKFGEICTQINVQPDLVPQLLNKRASRIKLIQWITSVRIVSPKPYSRPCIFYLIGNENDVPFAERLFLDHVEQILN
;
A
#
# COMPACT_ATOMS: atom_id res chain seq x y z
N MET A 1 0.14 -14.20 -7.34
CA MET A 1 1.14 -15.16 -7.82
C MET A 1 2.40 -14.44 -8.26
N GLU A 2 2.42 -13.81 -9.44
CA GLU A 2 3.52 -13.00 -10.00
C GLU A 2 4.49 -12.37 -8.97
N PHE A 3 4.04 -11.40 -8.17
CA PHE A 3 4.87 -10.72 -7.16
C PHE A 3 5.53 -11.67 -6.13
N LEU A 4 4.85 -12.74 -5.71
CA LEU A 4 5.44 -13.72 -4.78
C LEU A 4 6.52 -14.57 -5.47
N ASN A 5 6.42 -14.78 -6.78
CA ASN A 5 7.47 -15.42 -7.57
C ASN A 5 8.64 -14.46 -7.81
N GLN A 6 8.39 -13.15 -7.95
CA GLN A 6 9.43 -12.11 -7.97
C GLN A 6 10.18 -12.07 -6.63
N LEU A 7 9.50 -12.10 -5.48
CA LEU A 7 10.17 -12.16 -4.16
C LEU A 7 11.01 -13.44 -3.96
N LYS A 8 10.56 -14.59 -4.46
CA LYS A 8 11.35 -15.83 -4.45
C LYS A 8 12.61 -15.69 -5.30
N ARG A 9 12.48 -15.23 -6.55
CA ARG A 9 13.62 -14.96 -7.44
C ARG A 9 14.59 -13.94 -6.85
N LEU A 10 14.09 -12.93 -6.12
CA LEU A 10 14.93 -11.97 -5.42
C LEU A 10 15.83 -12.64 -4.35
N ARG A 11 15.33 -13.67 -3.66
CA ARG A 11 16.12 -14.50 -2.73
C ARG A 11 17.19 -15.33 -3.43
N GLU A 12 16.88 -15.78 -4.64
CA GLU A 12 17.74 -16.64 -5.45
C GLU A 12 18.85 -15.81 -6.16
N SER A 13 18.58 -14.54 -6.50
CA SER A 13 19.52 -13.65 -7.20
C SER A 13 20.33 -12.72 -6.29
N LEU A 14 19.83 -12.36 -5.11
CA LEU A 14 20.55 -11.49 -4.16
C LEU A 14 21.19 -12.34 -3.05
N GLY A 15 22.48 -12.64 -3.22
CA GLY A 15 23.35 -13.02 -2.11
C GLY A 15 23.39 -11.91 -1.06
N LYS A 16 23.73 -12.26 0.20
CA LYS A 16 23.50 -11.44 1.41
C LYS A 16 23.98 -9.98 1.34
N GLU A 17 25.01 -9.67 0.55
CA GLU A 17 25.81 -8.45 0.72
C GLU A 17 25.43 -7.30 -0.24
N ASN A 18 24.98 -7.58 -1.47
CA ASN A 18 24.66 -6.53 -2.47
C ASN A 18 23.27 -5.87 -2.29
N MET A 19 22.63 -6.12 -1.16
CA MET A 19 21.18 -5.98 -1.00
C MET A 19 20.72 -4.54 -0.69
N MET A 20 21.54 -3.75 0.01
CA MET A 20 21.27 -2.33 0.27
C MET A 20 21.59 -1.45 -0.94
N SER A 21 22.72 -1.69 -1.61
CA SER A 21 23.08 -0.98 -2.86
C SER A 21 22.03 -1.17 -3.96
N TYR A 22 21.33 -2.32 -3.97
CA TYR A 22 20.16 -2.53 -4.84
C TYR A 22 19.01 -1.55 -4.53
N LEU A 23 18.67 -1.30 -3.25
CA LEU A 23 17.62 -0.33 -2.90
C LEU A 23 17.98 1.09 -3.34
N ASP A 24 19.20 1.55 -3.04
CA ASP A 24 19.63 2.90 -3.40
C ASP A 24 19.60 3.08 -4.93
N ARG A 25 20.09 2.07 -5.67
CA ARG A 25 20.18 2.10 -7.15
C ARG A 25 18.84 1.94 -7.87
N TYR A 26 17.86 1.21 -7.33
CA TYR A 26 16.57 0.95 -8.00
C TYR A 26 15.40 1.86 -7.59
N VAL A 27 15.58 2.67 -6.53
CA VAL A 27 14.47 3.41 -5.92
C VAL A 27 14.80 4.89 -5.67
N GLY A 28 16.06 5.24 -5.47
CA GLY A 28 16.50 6.63 -5.37
C GLY A 28 15.82 7.44 -4.25
N THR A 29 15.80 8.77 -4.41
CA THR A 29 15.36 9.72 -3.38
C THR A 29 13.86 9.69 -3.07
N GLU A 30 13.04 8.98 -3.86
CA GLU A 30 11.60 8.85 -3.60
C GLU A 30 11.28 8.10 -2.30
N ILE A 31 12.16 7.20 -1.84
CA ILE A 31 11.95 6.42 -0.59
C ILE A 31 11.57 7.33 0.57
N HIS A 32 12.31 8.43 0.78
CA HIS A 32 12.14 9.32 1.92
C HIS A 32 10.81 10.11 1.92
N ARG A 33 10.06 10.11 0.79
CA ARG A 33 8.71 10.71 0.72
C ARG A 33 7.59 9.72 1.05
N PHE A 34 7.86 8.42 1.01
CA PHE A 34 6.86 7.36 1.16
C PHE A 34 7.12 6.39 2.33
N LEU A 35 8.32 6.46 2.93
CA LEU A 35 8.82 5.53 3.91
C LEU A 35 9.59 6.28 5.02
N GLU A 36 9.12 6.16 6.25
CA GLU A 36 9.89 6.46 7.46
C GLU A 36 10.52 5.18 7.99
N LEU A 37 11.85 5.18 8.09
CA LEU A 37 12.63 4.14 8.76
C LEU A 37 12.92 4.60 10.19
N ILE A 38 12.49 3.80 11.16
CA ILE A 38 12.66 4.09 12.58
C ILE A 38 13.37 2.87 13.18
N ASP A 39 14.69 2.90 13.16
CA ASP A 39 15.51 1.90 13.84
C ASP A 39 15.40 2.13 15.37
N ILE A 40 15.20 1.06 16.15
CA ILE A 40 14.93 1.16 17.59
C ILE A 40 15.88 0.22 18.33
N ASP A 41 17.04 0.76 18.63
CA ASP A 41 18.01 0.06 19.45
C ASP A 41 17.45 -0.22 20.86
N HIS A 42 17.70 -1.45 21.30
CA HIS A 42 17.69 -1.84 22.71
C HIS A 42 16.37 -1.85 23.49
N CYS A 43 15.44 -2.73 23.08
CA CYS A 43 14.70 -3.52 24.08
C CYS A 43 15.67 -4.52 24.78
N LEU A 44 16.32 -4.09 25.87
CA LEU A 44 17.26 -4.89 26.66
C LEU A 44 16.58 -5.96 27.55
N ILE A 45 15.88 -6.91 26.93
CA ILE A 45 15.49 -8.15 27.60
C ILE A 45 16.78 -8.98 27.79
N GLN A 46 17.15 -9.23 29.04
CA GLN A 46 18.48 -9.72 29.39
C GLN A 46 18.75 -11.16 28.88
N ARG A 47 20.05 -11.47 28.70
CA ARG A 47 20.64 -12.78 28.37
C ARG A 47 20.57 -13.29 26.93
N LYS A 48 19.76 -12.72 26.03
CA LYS A 48 19.96 -12.82 24.56
C LYS A 48 19.58 -11.50 23.89
N LYS A 49 20.54 -10.82 23.24
CA LYS A 49 20.30 -9.53 22.56
C LYS A 49 19.37 -9.70 21.33
N MET A 50 18.07 -9.70 21.57
CA MET A 50 17.05 -9.57 20.53
C MET A 50 17.04 -8.12 20.03
N ARG A 51 16.98 -7.91 18.71
CA ARG A 51 16.93 -6.58 18.08
C ARG A 51 15.54 -6.27 17.55
N SER A 52 15.21 -4.99 17.43
CA SER A 52 13.91 -4.49 16.98
C SER A 52 14.04 -3.31 16.02
N HIS A 53 13.38 -3.35 14.86
CA HIS A 53 13.40 -2.24 13.88
C HIS A 53 11.98 -1.94 13.41
N ARG A 54 11.69 -0.70 13.01
CA ARG A 54 10.35 -0.29 12.53
C ARG A 54 10.36 0.35 11.15
N ILE A 55 9.24 0.15 10.45
CA ILE A 55 8.99 0.68 9.11
C ILE A 55 7.56 1.27 9.09
N ARG A 56 7.45 2.60 8.97
CA ARG A 56 6.20 3.36 8.81
C ARG A 56 6.09 3.78 7.35
N PHE A 57 5.09 3.27 6.64
CA PHE A 57 4.75 3.81 5.32
C PHE A 57 3.89 5.05 5.50
N CYS A 58 4.22 6.15 4.82
CA CYS A 58 3.44 7.40 4.88
C CYS A 58 2.02 7.25 4.30
N SER A 59 1.72 6.12 3.65
CA SER A 59 0.39 5.77 3.14
C SER A 59 -0.11 4.46 3.79
N PRO A 60 -1.17 4.52 4.64
CA PRO A 60 -1.76 3.32 5.26
C PRO A 60 -2.22 2.25 4.27
N TYR A 61 -2.62 2.66 3.06
CA TYR A 61 -2.91 1.73 1.97
C TYR A 61 -1.70 0.88 1.57
N ILE A 62 -0.51 1.46 1.44
CA ILE A 62 0.70 0.71 1.05
C ILE A 62 1.03 -0.31 2.14
N ALA A 63 0.94 0.06 3.42
CA ALA A 63 1.05 -0.89 4.52
C ALA A 63 0.00 -2.02 4.44
N ALA A 64 -1.28 -1.69 4.22
CA ALA A 64 -2.35 -2.69 4.04
C ALA A 64 -2.13 -3.61 2.83
N ARG A 65 -1.49 -3.12 1.75
CA ARG A 65 -1.10 -3.93 0.59
C ARG A 65 0.08 -4.86 0.89
N VAL A 66 1.06 -4.41 1.69
CA VAL A 66 2.19 -5.22 2.17
C VAL A 66 1.75 -6.29 3.19
N ILE A 67 0.71 -6.04 3.99
CA ILE A 67 -0.02 -7.09 4.73
C ILE A 67 -0.65 -8.07 3.72
N GLY A 68 -1.42 -7.52 2.77
CA GLY A 68 -2.11 -8.26 1.72
C GLY A 68 -3.36 -8.99 2.21
N LYS A 69 -4.18 -9.48 1.26
CA LYS A 69 -5.41 -10.21 1.59
C LYS A 69 -5.12 -11.37 2.55
N ASN A 70 -5.84 -11.43 3.67
CA ASN A 70 -5.70 -12.42 4.75
C ASN A 70 -4.27 -12.52 5.33
N GLY A 71 -3.45 -11.48 5.19
CA GLY A 71 -2.05 -11.43 5.61
C GLY A 71 -1.09 -12.23 4.72
N ILE A 72 -1.49 -12.67 3.53
CA ILE A 72 -0.71 -13.60 2.68
C ILE A 72 0.69 -13.07 2.36
N VAL A 73 0.83 -11.77 2.08
CA VAL A 73 2.13 -11.18 1.71
C VAL A 73 3.04 -11.12 2.93
N ILE A 74 2.60 -10.53 4.04
CA ILE A 74 3.43 -10.42 5.26
C ILE A 74 3.74 -11.78 5.91
N LYS A 75 2.83 -12.77 5.82
CA LYS A 75 3.09 -14.16 6.22
C LYS A 75 4.17 -14.82 5.34
N THR A 76 4.19 -14.51 4.04
CA THR A 76 5.26 -14.98 3.14
C THR A 76 6.59 -14.31 3.47
N ILE A 77 6.60 -13.00 3.77
CA ILE A 77 7.82 -12.28 4.18
C ILE A 77 8.37 -12.86 5.48
N ARG A 78 7.54 -13.01 6.54
CA ARG A 78 7.92 -13.69 7.80
C ARG A 78 8.60 -15.05 7.54
N LYS A 79 8.03 -15.88 6.64
CA LYS A 79 8.57 -17.20 6.29
C LYS A 79 9.88 -17.15 5.48
N LEU A 80 10.06 -16.14 4.62
CA LEU A 80 11.28 -15.98 3.82
C LEU A 80 12.46 -15.44 4.65
N SER A 81 12.20 -14.52 5.57
CA SER A 81 13.23 -13.85 6.38
C SER A 81 13.50 -14.50 7.73
N SER A 82 12.69 -15.49 8.14
CA SER A 82 12.73 -16.12 9.48
C SER A 82 12.59 -15.10 10.63
N THR A 83 11.86 -14.01 10.39
CA THR A 83 11.72 -12.86 11.31
C THR A 83 10.32 -12.81 11.88
N GLU A 84 10.17 -12.46 13.16
CA GLU A 84 8.87 -12.07 13.68
C GLU A 84 8.54 -10.65 13.22
N ILE A 85 7.36 -10.47 12.61
CA ILE A 85 6.95 -9.19 12.02
C ILE A 85 5.56 -8.83 12.50
N ILE A 86 5.45 -7.97 13.51
CA ILE A 86 4.17 -7.38 13.93
C ILE A 86 3.74 -6.43 12.82
N SER A 87 2.48 -6.54 12.39
CA SER A 87 1.90 -5.67 11.35
C SER A 87 1.22 -4.46 11.99
N PRO A 88 1.17 -3.31 11.31
CA PRO A 88 0.47 -2.15 11.82
C PRO A 88 -1.02 -2.43 12.03
N VAL A 89 -1.55 -1.93 13.14
CA VAL A 89 -2.97 -2.00 13.51
C VAL A 89 -3.59 -0.66 13.16
N CYS A 90 -4.23 -0.59 11.98
CA CYS A 90 -4.87 0.63 11.52
C CYS A 90 -5.90 1.11 12.56
N PRO A 91 -5.80 2.35 13.08
CA PRO A 91 -6.64 2.82 14.18
C PRO A 91 -8.10 2.95 13.74
N SER A 92 -8.98 2.24 14.44
CA SER A 92 -10.42 2.30 14.23
C SER A 92 -10.99 3.66 14.67
N HIS A 93 -11.42 4.46 13.70
CA HIS A 93 -12.28 5.65 13.84
C HIS A 93 -11.75 6.85 14.65
N GLN A 94 -10.58 6.81 15.28
CA GLN A 94 -9.95 7.98 15.89
C GLN A 94 -8.60 8.29 15.23
N ILE A 95 -8.57 9.36 14.43
CA ILE A 95 -7.37 9.94 13.86
C ILE A 95 -7.27 11.38 14.36
N ASN A 96 -6.44 11.61 15.37
CA ASN A 96 -5.71 12.87 15.44
C ASN A 96 -4.51 12.71 14.47
N PRO A 97 -4.42 13.48 13.37
CA PRO A 97 -3.36 13.28 12.35
C PRO A 97 -1.94 13.42 12.91
N GLU A 98 -1.78 14.17 14.00
CA GLU A 98 -0.49 14.51 14.60
C GLU A 98 0.00 13.45 15.59
N ALA A 99 -0.91 12.59 16.07
CA ALA A 99 -0.62 11.54 17.05
C ALA A 99 -0.14 10.24 16.37
N PHE A 100 1.02 10.25 15.72
CA PHE A 100 1.70 9.02 15.28
C PHE A 100 1.91 8.07 16.48
N THR A 101 1.50 6.81 16.37
CA THR A 101 1.68 5.81 17.44
C THR A 101 2.46 4.59 16.98
N TYR A 102 2.86 3.75 17.94
CA TYR A 102 3.56 2.49 17.68
C TYR A 102 2.70 1.49 16.85
N LYS A 103 1.40 1.74 16.72
CA LYS A 103 0.44 0.93 15.96
C LYS A 103 0.54 1.14 14.45
N ASP A 104 1.16 2.23 14.00
CA ASP A 104 1.19 2.64 12.58
C ASP A 104 2.39 2.09 11.79
N SER A 105 3.26 1.32 12.46
CA SER A 105 4.48 0.73 11.87
C SER A 105 4.40 -0.80 11.77
N PHE A 106 5.13 -1.38 10.81
CA PHE A 106 5.62 -2.76 10.97
C PHE A 106 6.73 -2.78 12.03
N VAL A 107 6.75 -3.79 12.89
CA VAL A 107 7.84 -4.03 13.86
C VAL A 107 8.50 -5.36 13.55
N LEU A 108 9.80 -5.33 13.26
CA LEU A 108 10.64 -6.49 12.94
C LEU A 108 11.40 -6.91 14.19
N ILE A 109 11.38 -8.20 14.52
CA ILE A 109 12.00 -8.76 15.74
C ILE A 109 12.76 -10.03 15.37
N ALA A 110 14.06 -10.08 15.71
CA ALA A 110 14.90 -11.27 15.56
C ALA A 110 16.17 -11.17 16.42
N TYR A 111 16.91 -12.28 16.52
CA TYR A 111 18.24 -12.34 17.15
C TYR A 111 19.39 -12.09 16.16
N ASP A 112 19.17 -12.34 14.87
CA ASP A 112 20.15 -12.12 13.79
C ASP A 112 19.82 -10.84 13.01
N GLU A 113 20.82 -9.98 12.87
CA GLU A 113 20.76 -8.73 12.10
C GLU A 113 20.50 -8.96 10.60
N HIS A 114 21.01 -10.06 10.03
CA HIS A 114 20.73 -10.41 8.64
C HIS A 114 19.25 -10.76 8.42
N GLN A 115 18.58 -11.38 9.40
CA GLN A 115 17.14 -11.67 9.33
C GLN A 115 16.34 -10.36 9.28
N ILE A 116 16.65 -9.40 10.17
CA ILE A 116 16.00 -8.10 10.19
C ILE A 116 16.24 -7.32 8.89
N ASN A 117 17.50 -7.22 8.45
CA ASN A 117 17.83 -6.48 7.23
C ASN A 117 17.19 -7.10 5.98
N TYR A 118 17.04 -8.42 5.93
CA TYR A 118 16.31 -9.09 4.85
C TYR A 118 14.79 -8.90 4.95
N ALA A 119 14.20 -8.93 6.14
CA ALA A 119 12.79 -8.57 6.35
C ALA A 119 12.50 -7.11 5.94
N ARG A 120 13.41 -6.19 6.31
CA ARG A 120 13.38 -4.76 5.96
C ARG A 120 13.37 -4.56 4.45
N LEU A 121 14.29 -5.21 3.71
CA LEU A 121 14.25 -5.23 2.24
C LEU A 121 12.87 -5.70 1.74
N LEU A 122 12.44 -6.90 2.11
CA LEU A 122 11.25 -7.53 1.54
C LEU A 122 9.98 -6.69 1.75
N ILE A 123 9.86 -5.99 2.90
CA ILE A 123 8.79 -5.04 3.18
C ILE A 123 8.89 -3.80 2.28
N ILE A 124 10.08 -3.19 2.18
CA ILE A 124 10.33 -2.00 1.35
C ILE A 124 10.03 -2.31 -0.12
N THR A 125 10.59 -3.39 -0.66
CA THR A 125 10.35 -3.86 -2.04
C THR A 125 8.87 -4.15 -2.30
N ALA A 126 8.15 -4.74 -1.34
CA ALA A 126 6.70 -4.93 -1.45
C ALA A 126 5.94 -3.59 -1.49
N GLY A 127 6.32 -2.63 -0.65
CA GLY A 127 5.74 -1.28 -0.63
C GLY A 127 5.94 -0.56 -1.97
N ILE A 128 7.17 -0.57 -2.50
CA ILE A 128 7.52 0.01 -3.80
C ILE A 128 6.75 -0.66 -4.94
N TYR A 129 6.65 -1.99 -4.96
CA TYR A 129 5.87 -2.71 -5.97
C TYR A 129 4.39 -2.28 -5.96
N PHE A 130 3.78 -2.18 -4.77
CA PHE A 130 2.38 -1.75 -4.67
C PHE A 130 2.19 -0.24 -4.94
N LEU A 131 3.18 0.60 -4.65
CA LEU A 131 3.16 2.01 -5.01
C LEU A 131 3.27 2.19 -6.54
N LYS A 132 4.28 1.59 -7.18
CA LYS A 132 4.43 1.64 -8.65
C LYS A 132 3.21 1.05 -9.38
N LYS A 133 2.62 -0.03 -8.85
CA LYS A 133 1.40 -0.65 -9.39
C LYS A 133 0.12 0.16 -9.12
N PHE A 134 0.06 0.97 -8.06
CA PHE A 134 -1.02 1.92 -7.87
C PHE A 134 -0.86 3.12 -8.82
N ASN A 135 0.34 3.70 -8.90
CA ASN A 135 0.62 4.85 -9.75
C ASN A 135 0.32 4.50 -11.22
N SER A 136 0.82 3.37 -11.74
CA SER A 136 0.48 2.94 -13.11
C SER A 136 -1.01 2.62 -13.31
N SER A 137 -1.77 2.36 -12.25
CA SER A 137 -3.23 2.22 -12.34
C SER A 137 -3.96 3.57 -12.39
N ILE A 138 -3.35 4.67 -11.95
CA ILE A 138 -3.92 6.04 -12.02
C ILE A 138 -3.29 6.95 -13.09
N THR A 139 -2.15 6.58 -13.69
CA THR A 139 -1.57 7.34 -14.81
C THR A 139 -2.44 7.18 -16.07
N PRO A 140 -2.82 8.27 -16.76
CA PRO A 140 -3.44 8.21 -18.09
C PRO A 140 -2.48 7.65 -19.14
N LYS A 141 -3.02 7.00 -20.18
CA LYS A 141 -2.26 6.72 -21.41
C LYS A 141 -2.28 7.94 -22.35
N PHE A 142 -1.54 7.87 -23.45
CA PHE A 142 -1.66 8.84 -24.54
C PHE A 142 -3.12 8.89 -25.05
N GLY A 143 -3.71 10.09 -25.07
CA GLY A 143 -5.12 10.31 -25.42
C GLY A 143 -6.14 10.12 -24.29
N GLU A 144 -5.73 9.63 -23.11
CA GLU A 144 -6.61 9.57 -21.93
C GLU A 144 -6.45 10.83 -21.06
N ILE A 145 -7.57 11.34 -20.53
CA ILE A 145 -7.60 12.34 -19.44
C ILE A 145 -7.86 11.66 -18.09
N CYS A 146 -7.70 12.38 -16.98
CA CYS A 146 -8.00 11.88 -15.63
C CYS A 146 -8.70 12.95 -14.77
N THR A 147 -9.97 12.70 -14.42
CA THR A 147 -10.71 13.50 -13.42
C THR A 147 -10.61 12.86 -12.03
N GLN A 148 -10.67 13.68 -10.98
CA GLN A 148 -10.54 13.27 -9.58
C GLN A 148 -11.79 13.67 -8.79
N ILE A 149 -12.57 12.68 -8.35
CA ILE A 149 -13.79 12.92 -7.54
C ILE A 149 -13.45 12.69 -6.07
N ASN A 150 -13.54 13.76 -5.26
CA ASN A 150 -13.42 13.70 -3.81
C ASN A 150 -14.75 13.18 -3.21
N VAL A 151 -14.66 12.18 -2.34
CA VAL A 151 -15.81 11.53 -1.69
C VAL A 151 -15.58 11.45 -0.18
N GLN A 152 -16.66 11.59 0.61
CA GLN A 152 -16.56 11.45 2.07
C GLN A 152 -16.26 9.99 2.47
N PRO A 153 -15.34 9.72 3.44
CA PRO A 153 -14.84 8.36 3.69
C PRO A 153 -15.89 7.31 4.10
N ASP A 154 -17.02 7.75 4.66
CA ASP A 154 -18.19 6.98 5.07
C ASP A 154 -19.13 6.58 3.91
N LEU A 155 -19.07 7.29 2.78
CA LEU A 155 -19.78 6.93 1.54
C LEU A 155 -19.01 5.86 0.74
N VAL A 156 -17.68 5.79 0.90
CA VAL A 156 -16.80 4.87 0.15
C VAL A 156 -17.22 3.38 0.31
N PRO A 157 -17.54 2.85 1.51
CA PRO A 157 -18.06 1.49 1.64
C PRO A 157 -19.37 1.26 0.88
N GLN A 158 -20.23 2.28 0.79
CA GLN A 158 -21.56 2.21 0.19
C GLN A 158 -21.49 2.22 -1.35
N LEU A 159 -20.60 3.05 -1.91
CA LEU A 159 -20.23 3.07 -3.33
C LEU A 159 -19.53 1.77 -3.76
N LEU A 160 -18.67 1.21 -2.90
CA LEU A 160 -17.98 -0.05 -3.19
C LEU A 160 -18.88 -1.28 -3.01
N ASN A 161 -19.85 -1.26 -2.10
CA ASN A 161 -20.95 -2.23 -1.99
C ASN A 161 -20.50 -3.73 -2.10
N LYS A 162 -21.38 -4.60 -2.60
CA LYS A 162 -21.08 -5.99 -2.94
C LYS A 162 -20.19 -6.06 -4.19
N ARG A 163 -18.87 -6.00 -3.97
CA ARG A 163 -17.79 -6.23 -4.97
C ARG A 163 -17.67 -5.15 -6.08
N ALA A 164 -18.02 -3.90 -5.79
CA ALA A 164 -17.99 -2.74 -6.70
C ALA A 164 -18.85 -2.93 -7.96
N SER A 165 -20.06 -3.47 -7.81
CA SER A 165 -20.97 -3.79 -8.92
C SER A 165 -21.38 -2.57 -9.75
N ARG A 166 -21.90 -1.51 -9.11
CA ARG A 166 -22.27 -0.24 -9.78
C ARG A 166 -21.07 0.40 -10.48
N ILE A 167 -19.93 0.51 -9.80
CA ILE A 167 -18.70 1.09 -10.37
C ILE A 167 -18.18 0.27 -11.57
N LYS A 168 -18.36 -1.07 -11.56
CA LYS A 168 -18.07 -1.92 -12.73
C LYS A 168 -19.06 -1.73 -13.87
N LEU A 169 -20.33 -1.48 -13.59
CA LEU A 169 -21.33 -1.17 -14.61
C LEU A 169 -20.98 0.15 -15.32
N ILE A 170 -20.62 1.20 -14.58
CA ILE A 170 -20.19 2.49 -15.17
C ILE A 170 -18.94 2.29 -16.04
N GLN A 171 -17.92 1.59 -15.53
CA GLN A 171 -16.71 1.26 -16.30
C GLN A 171 -17.00 0.46 -17.58
N TRP A 172 -18.00 -0.43 -17.56
CA TRP A 172 -18.38 -1.24 -18.71
C TRP A 172 -19.19 -0.46 -19.76
N ILE A 173 -20.10 0.42 -19.33
CA ILE A 173 -20.90 1.26 -20.23
C ILE A 173 -20.03 2.32 -20.92
N THR A 174 -19.09 2.92 -20.19
CA THR A 174 -18.35 4.11 -20.64
C THR A 174 -16.93 3.83 -21.12
N SER A 175 -16.43 2.59 -20.96
CA SER A 175 -15.00 2.22 -21.15
C SER A 175 -14.00 3.00 -20.28
N VAL A 176 -14.43 3.94 -19.43
CA VAL A 176 -13.60 4.69 -18.50
C VAL A 176 -13.12 3.76 -17.38
N ARG A 177 -11.82 3.82 -17.08
CA ARG A 177 -11.18 3.13 -15.95
C ARG A 177 -11.46 3.92 -14.67
N ILE A 178 -12.14 3.30 -13.69
CA ILE A 178 -12.45 3.93 -12.40
C ILE A 178 -11.64 3.27 -11.28
N VAL A 179 -10.68 4.01 -10.72
CA VAL A 179 -9.85 3.55 -9.61
C VAL A 179 -10.42 4.07 -8.29
N SER A 180 -10.78 3.14 -7.41
CA SER A 180 -11.25 3.45 -6.05
C SER A 180 -10.18 4.11 -5.20
N PRO A 181 -10.55 4.96 -4.21
CA PRO A 181 -9.62 5.56 -3.27
C PRO A 181 -8.79 4.51 -2.52
N LYS A 182 -7.63 4.96 -2.05
CA LYS A 182 -6.78 4.21 -1.13
C LYS A 182 -7.56 4.00 0.19
N PRO A 183 -7.80 2.75 0.64
CA PRO A 183 -8.27 2.47 2.00
C PRO A 183 -7.59 3.36 3.06
N TYR A 184 -8.43 4.01 3.86
CA TYR A 184 -8.04 4.93 4.94
C TYR A 184 -7.30 6.22 4.50
N SER A 185 -7.26 6.58 3.22
CA SER A 185 -6.76 7.91 2.83
C SER A 185 -7.75 9.02 3.15
N ARG A 186 -7.23 10.18 3.51
CA ARG A 186 -7.97 11.44 3.56
C ARG A 186 -7.14 12.46 2.76
N PRO A 187 -7.68 13.05 1.67
CA PRO A 187 -9.00 12.80 1.07
C PRO A 187 -9.18 11.36 0.51
N CYS A 188 -10.44 10.98 0.29
CA CYS A 188 -10.82 9.76 -0.44
C CYS A 188 -11.12 10.14 -1.90
N ILE A 189 -10.11 9.99 -2.78
CA ILE A 189 -10.19 10.34 -4.20
C ILE A 189 -10.51 9.10 -5.06
N PHE A 190 -11.58 9.16 -5.85
CA PHE A 190 -11.77 8.28 -7.01
C PHE A 190 -11.13 8.91 -8.25
N TYR A 191 -10.45 8.10 -9.06
CA TYR A 191 -9.84 8.54 -10.33
C TYR A 191 -10.63 7.97 -11.50
N LEU A 192 -11.11 8.83 -12.40
CA LEU A 192 -11.86 8.47 -13.61
C LEU A 192 -10.97 8.76 -14.82
N ILE A 193 -10.59 7.73 -15.57
CA ILE A 193 -9.51 7.80 -16.56
C ILE A 193 -9.95 7.15 -17.88
N GLY A 194 -9.94 7.91 -18.97
CA GLY A 194 -10.45 7.46 -20.27
C GLY A 194 -10.39 8.60 -21.30
N ASN A 195 -11.06 8.43 -22.45
CA ASN A 195 -11.08 9.47 -23.48
C ASN A 195 -11.84 10.72 -23.00
N GLU A 196 -11.51 11.87 -23.58
CA GLU A 196 -12.08 13.17 -23.24
C GLU A 196 -13.61 13.23 -23.35
N ASN A 197 -14.21 12.49 -24.30
CA ASN A 197 -15.66 12.41 -24.47
C ASN A 197 -16.35 11.48 -23.45
N ASP A 198 -15.66 10.44 -22.97
CA ASP A 198 -16.26 9.37 -22.15
C ASP A 198 -16.20 9.70 -20.64
N VAL A 199 -15.15 10.38 -20.21
CA VAL A 199 -14.92 10.72 -18.79
C VAL A 199 -16.03 11.61 -18.20
N PRO A 200 -16.51 12.69 -18.87
CA PRO A 200 -17.62 13.49 -18.34
C PRO A 200 -18.93 12.71 -18.19
N PHE A 201 -19.19 11.73 -19.07
CA PHE A 201 -20.36 10.87 -18.96
C PHE A 201 -20.23 9.85 -17.82
N ALA A 202 -19.04 9.26 -17.64
CA ALA A 202 -18.74 8.39 -16.51
C ALA A 202 -18.76 9.14 -15.16
N GLU A 203 -18.32 10.40 -15.14
CA GLU A 203 -18.37 11.29 -13.99
C GLU A 203 -19.81 11.58 -13.58
N ARG A 204 -20.68 11.96 -14.53
CA ARG A 204 -22.11 12.14 -14.27
C ARG A 204 -22.73 10.87 -13.69
N LEU A 205 -22.57 9.72 -14.33
CA LEU A 205 -23.09 8.43 -13.83
C LEU A 205 -22.53 8.02 -12.45
N PHE A 206 -21.34 8.50 -12.10
CA PHE A 206 -20.76 8.29 -10.77
C PHE A 206 -21.38 9.24 -9.74
N LEU A 207 -21.57 10.52 -10.07
CA LEU A 207 -22.21 11.51 -9.19
C LEU A 207 -23.69 11.18 -8.95
N ASP A 208 -24.44 10.80 -10.00
CA ASP A 208 -25.80 10.27 -9.92
C ASP A 208 -25.89 9.08 -8.94
N HIS A 209 -24.82 8.27 -8.82
CA HIS A 209 -24.74 7.18 -7.85
C HIS A 209 -24.41 7.65 -6.43
N VAL A 210 -23.58 8.69 -6.25
CA VAL A 210 -23.32 9.31 -4.94
C VAL A 210 -24.61 9.91 -4.38
N GLU A 211 -25.39 10.62 -5.20
CA GLU A 211 -26.68 11.20 -4.81
C GLU A 211 -27.68 10.10 -4.41
N GLN A 212 -27.73 8.98 -5.13
CA GLN A 212 -28.54 7.78 -4.79
C GLN A 212 -28.02 6.97 -3.57
N ILE A 213 -27.02 7.48 -2.84
CA ILE A 213 -26.60 6.97 -1.52
C ILE A 213 -26.91 7.99 -0.40
N LEU A 214 -27.10 9.26 -0.76
CA LEU A 214 -27.42 10.36 0.16
C LEU A 214 -28.94 10.55 0.37
N ASN A 215 -29.77 9.96 -0.51
CA ASN A 215 -31.23 9.93 -0.44
C ASN A 215 -31.72 8.51 -0.13
#